data_AF-A0A8J6FRP7-F1
#
_entry.id   AF-A0A8J6FRP7-F1
#
_cell.length_a   1.000
_cell.length_b   1.000
_cell.length_c   1.000
_cell.angle_alpha   90.00
_cell.angle_beta   90.00
_cell.angle_gamma   90.00
#
_symmetry.space_group_name_H-M   'P 1'
#
loop_
_entity.id
_entity.type
_entity.pdbx_description
1 polymer ?
#
loop_
_entity_poly.entity_id
_entity_poly.type
_entity_poly.pdbx_seq_one_letter_code
_entity_poly.pdbx_strand_id
1 'polypeptide(L)'
;MSDHFSLSDCDVIGFDLDHTLCRYRLQESTKLIYDSFAQYLVAEKGYKEDLLSVTAEEWDFCSKGLVLDLEEGNFLKLAADGTILRACHGTRPMTADMIEDVYGEKREWKHFKTINGTYARSAKYYFYDNYFDLPAALLCAKVVDSLDLTDGQKKYDFWKDVISAIEHNYKTTAFKGDRESGCVIFILNRSLVPAVLASEDHAGHKDVTLL
;
A
#
# COMPACT_ATOMS: atom_id res chain seq x y z
N MET A 1 2.65 5.04 -34.11
CA MET A 1 2.56 3.62 -34.51
C MET A 1 2.73 2.83 -33.23
N SER A 2 1.70 2.08 -32.83
CA SER A 2 1.81 1.17 -31.69
C SER A 2 2.66 -0.01 -32.14
N ASP A 3 3.85 -0.18 -31.58
CA ASP A 3 4.61 -1.41 -31.76
C ASP A 3 3.78 -2.58 -31.23
N HIS A 4 3.49 -3.54 -32.10
CA HIS A 4 2.75 -4.73 -31.71
C HIS A 4 3.70 -5.69 -31.01
N PHE A 5 3.35 -6.07 -29.78
CA PHE A 5 4.05 -7.09 -29.01
C PHE A 5 3.41 -8.45 -29.27
N SER A 6 4.22 -9.46 -29.61
CA SER A 6 3.76 -10.84 -29.78
C SER A 6 4.42 -11.76 -28.77
N LEU A 7 3.59 -12.51 -28.03
CA LEU A 7 4.09 -13.53 -27.10
C LEU A 7 4.86 -14.64 -27.82
N SER A 8 4.55 -14.92 -29.10
CA SER A 8 5.26 -15.93 -29.92
C SER A 8 6.75 -15.70 -30.01
N ASP A 9 7.18 -14.44 -29.86
CA ASP A 9 8.56 -14.01 -30.08
C ASP A 9 9.37 -14.06 -28.76
N CYS A 10 8.75 -14.49 -27.66
CA CYS A 10 9.38 -14.66 -26.35
C CYS A 10 9.74 -16.13 -26.10
N ASP A 11 11.01 -16.41 -25.82
CA ASP A 11 11.51 -17.73 -25.43
C ASP A 11 11.17 -18.08 -23.96
N VAL A 12 11.04 -17.05 -23.11
CA VAL A 12 10.83 -17.17 -21.66
C VAL A 12 9.76 -16.18 -21.24
N ILE A 13 8.86 -16.63 -20.37
CA ILE A 13 7.87 -15.76 -19.73
C ILE A 13 8.04 -15.87 -18.22
N GLY A 14 8.44 -14.75 -17.61
CA GLY A 14 8.57 -14.62 -16.17
C GLY A 14 7.26 -14.12 -15.56
N PHE A 15 6.82 -14.77 -14.50
CA PHE A 15 5.67 -14.32 -13.71
C PHE A 15 6.12 -13.96 -12.30
N ASP A 16 5.67 -12.80 -11.84
CA ASP A 16 5.68 -12.47 -10.42
C ASP A 16 4.82 -13.49 -9.65
N LEU A 17 5.19 -13.76 -8.40
CA LEU A 17 4.46 -14.73 -7.58
C LEU A 17 3.23 -14.06 -6.96
N ASP A 18 3.43 -13.03 -6.17
CA ASP A 18 2.39 -12.48 -5.31
C ASP A 18 1.46 -11.55 -6.05
N HIS A 19 0.14 -11.69 -5.85
CA HIS A 19 -0.89 -10.95 -6.59
C HIS A 19 -0.91 -11.18 -8.12
N THR A 20 0.03 -11.95 -8.66
CA THR A 20 0.06 -12.40 -10.07
C THR A 20 -0.34 -13.88 -10.17
N LEU A 21 0.50 -14.82 -9.70
CA LEU A 21 0.17 -16.25 -9.68
C LEU A 21 -0.55 -16.66 -8.39
N CYS A 22 -0.06 -16.18 -7.25
CA CYS A 22 -0.66 -16.36 -5.94
C CYS A 22 -1.69 -15.26 -5.68
N ARG A 23 -2.98 -15.64 -5.69
CA ARG A 23 -4.07 -14.70 -5.48
C ARG A 23 -4.54 -14.75 -4.04
N TYR A 24 -4.32 -13.65 -3.32
CA TYR A 24 -4.78 -13.47 -1.95
C TYR A 24 -6.24 -13.03 -1.88
N ARG A 25 -6.93 -13.44 -0.81
CA ARG A 25 -8.19 -12.80 -0.44
C ARG A 25 -7.86 -11.47 0.21
N LEU A 26 -8.11 -10.39 -0.52
CA LEU A 26 -7.64 -9.05 -0.15
C LEU A 26 -8.19 -8.59 1.19
N GLN A 27 -9.45 -8.89 1.51
CA GLN A 27 -10.06 -8.46 2.77
C GLN A 27 -9.34 -9.05 3.99
N GLU A 28 -9.05 -10.35 3.98
CA GLU A 28 -8.39 -11.04 5.08
C GLU A 28 -6.90 -10.71 5.17
N SER A 29 -6.22 -10.62 4.03
CA SER A 29 -4.79 -10.25 4.00
C SER A 29 -4.57 -8.80 4.43
N THR A 30 -5.40 -7.86 3.97
CA THR A 30 -5.36 -6.45 4.38
C THR A 30 -5.56 -6.33 5.89
N LYS A 31 -6.55 -7.03 6.45
CA LYS A 31 -6.81 -7.04 7.89
C LYS A 31 -5.61 -7.58 8.67
N LEU A 32 -5.06 -8.71 8.26
CA LEU A 32 -3.93 -9.32 8.95
C LEU A 32 -2.67 -8.43 8.93
N ILE A 33 -2.37 -7.82 7.79
CA ILE A 33 -1.24 -6.88 7.66
C ILE A 33 -1.46 -5.66 8.56
N TYR A 34 -2.66 -5.07 8.54
CA TYR A 34 -2.98 -3.95 9.41
C TYR A 34 -2.85 -4.31 10.89
N ASP A 35 -3.45 -5.43 11.31
CA ASP A 35 -3.46 -5.85 12.71
C ASP A 35 -2.01 -6.04 13.20
N SER A 36 -1.14 -6.61 12.37
CA SER A 36 0.31 -6.74 12.64
C SER A 36 0.99 -5.38 12.81
N PHE A 37 0.77 -4.43 11.90
CA PHE A 37 1.37 -3.10 11.98
C PHE A 37 0.86 -2.32 13.21
N ALA A 38 -0.45 -2.36 13.46
CA ALA A 38 -1.07 -1.68 14.58
C ALA A 38 -0.58 -2.24 15.92
N GLN A 39 -0.48 -3.57 16.06
CA GLN A 39 0.11 -4.21 17.23
C GLN A 39 1.54 -3.75 17.49
N TYR A 40 2.38 -3.70 16.45
CA TYR A 40 3.74 -3.21 16.58
C TYR A 40 3.81 -1.74 17.03
N LEU A 41 3.00 -0.86 16.42
CA LEU A 41 2.97 0.55 16.79
C LEU A 41 2.49 0.76 18.23
N VAL A 42 1.49 0.01 18.68
CA VAL A 42 0.98 0.12 20.06
C VAL A 42 2.00 -0.44 21.05
N ALA A 43 2.47 -1.67 20.84
CA ALA A 43 3.31 -2.38 21.81
C ALA A 43 4.75 -1.82 21.89
N GLU A 44 5.37 -1.54 20.75
CA GLU A 44 6.80 -1.18 20.69
C GLU A 44 7.03 0.33 20.60
N LYS A 45 6.05 1.09 20.10
CA LYS A 45 6.18 2.53 19.87
C LYS A 45 5.26 3.39 20.74
N GLY A 46 4.35 2.77 21.50
CA GLY A 46 3.50 3.46 22.47
C GLY A 46 2.38 4.30 21.85
N TYR A 47 1.92 3.95 20.64
CA TYR A 47 0.74 4.59 20.05
C TYR A 47 -0.54 4.16 20.79
N LYS A 48 -1.63 4.93 20.65
CA LYS A 48 -2.90 4.66 21.33
C LYS A 48 -3.51 3.33 20.86
N GLU A 49 -4.11 2.60 21.80
CA GLU A 49 -4.79 1.32 21.55
C GLU A 49 -5.96 1.44 20.57
N ASP A 50 -6.52 2.64 20.36
CA ASP A 50 -7.56 2.92 19.37
C ASP A 50 -7.18 2.48 17.94
N LEU A 51 -5.87 2.38 17.64
CA LEU A 51 -5.38 1.85 16.36
C LEU A 51 -5.74 0.37 16.14
N LEU A 52 -5.95 -0.41 17.21
CA LEU A 52 -6.30 -1.83 17.13
C LEU A 52 -7.77 -2.08 16.76
N SER A 53 -8.59 -1.03 16.79
CA SER A 53 -10.01 -1.11 16.46
C SER A 53 -10.28 -0.48 15.08
N VAL A 54 -10.76 -1.29 14.15
CA VAL A 54 -11.13 -0.86 12.79
C VAL A 54 -12.50 -1.42 12.42
N THR A 55 -13.40 -0.55 11.97
CA THR A 55 -14.73 -0.94 11.49
C THR A 55 -14.68 -1.40 10.04
N ALA A 56 -15.76 -2.03 9.56
CA ALA A 56 -15.80 -2.52 8.19
C ALA A 56 -15.73 -1.38 7.16
N GLU A 57 -16.34 -0.24 7.48
CA GLU A 57 -16.47 0.93 6.62
C GLU A 57 -15.15 1.69 6.45
N GLU A 58 -14.28 1.65 7.46
CA GLU A 58 -12.97 2.31 7.40
C GLU A 58 -12.04 1.69 6.34
N TRP A 59 -12.25 0.42 5.97
CA TRP A 59 -11.47 -0.24 4.93
C TRP A 59 -11.66 0.38 3.54
N ASP A 60 -12.79 1.04 3.29
CA ASP A 60 -13.06 1.73 2.02
C ASP A 60 -12.10 2.91 1.77
N PHE A 61 -11.36 3.33 2.80
CA PHE A 61 -10.29 4.32 2.68
C PHE A 61 -9.13 3.82 1.81
N CYS A 62 -8.81 2.52 1.88
CA CYS A 62 -7.63 1.94 1.24
C CYS A 62 -7.83 1.78 -0.28
N SER A 63 -7.26 2.69 -1.06
CA SER A 63 -7.26 2.64 -2.53
C SER A 63 -5.84 2.63 -3.11
N LYS A 64 -5.57 1.75 -4.07
CA LYS A 64 -4.27 1.74 -4.77
C LYS A 64 -4.04 3.05 -5.53
N GLY A 65 -2.81 3.54 -5.48
CA GLY A 65 -2.41 4.83 -6.06
C GLY A 65 -2.79 6.03 -5.19
N LEU A 66 -2.95 5.83 -3.88
CA LEU A 66 -2.98 6.93 -2.92
C LEU A 66 -1.57 7.44 -2.67
N VAL A 67 -1.47 8.74 -2.44
CA VAL A 67 -0.22 9.42 -2.06
C VAL A 67 -0.40 9.99 -0.66
N LEU A 68 0.47 9.61 0.28
CA LEU A 68 0.57 10.27 1.57
C LEU A 68 1.55 11.43 1.44
N ASP A 69 1.06 12.65 1.59
CA ASP A 69 1.86 13.85 1.84
C ASP A 69 2.16 13.91 3.34
N LEU A 70 3.41 13.59 3.71
CA LEU A 70 3.87 13.57 5.10
C LEU A 70 4.08 14.98 5.65
N GLU A 71 4.25 15.99 4.81
CA GLU A 71 4.43 17.36 5.28
C GLU A 71 3.10 17.92 5.82
N GLU A 72 1.99 17.55 5.17
CA GLU A 72 0.65 18.06 5.52
C GLU A 72 -0.26 17.02 6.19
N GLY A 73 0.16 15.75 6.33
CA GLY A 73 -0.67 14.68 6.90
C GLY A 73 -1.86 14.29 6.02
N ASN A 74 -1.73 14.50 4.71
CA ASN A 74 -2.82 14.39 3.76
C ASN A 74 -2.68 13.18 2.85
N PHE A 75 -3.79 12.55 2.52
CA PHE A 75 -3.89 11.47 1.55
C PHE A 75 -4.52 12.01 0.27
N LEU A 76 -3.78 11.91 -0.83
CA LEU A 76 -4.12 12.51 -2.11
C LEU A 76 -4.43 11.43 -3.15
N LYS A 77 -5.48 11.66 -3.93
CA LYS A 77 -5.72 10.98 -5.20
C LYS A 77 -5.40 11.93 -6.33
N LEU A 78 -4.38 11.61 -7.12
CA LEU A 78 -3.89 12.48 -8.19
C LEU A 78 -4.41 12.02 -9.56
N ALA A 79 -4.59 13.00 -10.45
CA ALA A 79 -4.73 12.78 -11.88
C ALA A 79 -3.36 12.51 -12.53
N ALA A 80 -3.38 12.08 -13.80
CA ALA A 80 -2.15 11.80 -14.56
C ALA A 80 -1.26 13.04 -14.79
N ASP A 81 -1.81 14.25 -14.65
CA ASP A 81 -1.09 15.52 -14.75
C ASP A 81 -0.67 16.11 -13.39
N GLY A 82 -1.00 15.43 -12.28
CA GLY A 82 -0.66 15.85 -10.92
C GLY A 82 -1.71 16.69 -10.21
N THR A 83 -2.86 16.93 -10.85
CA THR A 83 -3.99 17.61 -10.21
C THR A 83 -4.59 16.75 -9.10
N ILE A 84 -4.87 17.34 -7.93
CA ILE A 84 -5.52 16.65 -6.81
C ILE A 84 -7.01 16.49 -7.11
N LEU A 85 -7.43 15.25 -7.34
CA LEU A 85 -8.83 14.89 -7.60
C LEU A 85 -9.64 14.79 -6.30
N ARG A 86 -9.03 14.21 -5.26
CA ARG A 86 -9.60 14.07 -3.91
C ARG A 86 -8.49 14.13 -2.88
N ALA A 87 -8.81 14.62 -1.70
CA ALA A 87 -7.90 14.60 -0.56
C ALA A 87 -8.64 14.27 0.73
N CYS A 88 -7.94 13.63 1.65
CA CYS A 88 -8.33 13.47 3.04
C CYS A 88 -7.20 13.99 3.93
N HIS A 89 -7.54 14.62 5.05
CA HIS A 89 -6.60 14.93 6.12
C HIS A 89 -6.83 13.94 7.26
N GLY A 90 -5.85 13.07 7.53
CA GLY A 90 -6.13 11.84 8.26
C GLY A 90 -7.25 11.04 7.60
N THR A 91 -8.25 10.62 8.36
CA THR A 91 -9.45 9.93 7.81
C THR A 91 -10.53 10.89 7.31
N ARG A 92 -10.37 12.20 7.52
CA ARG A 92 -11.41 13.19 7.25
C ARG A 92 -11.34 13.69 5.80
N PRO A 93 -12.43 13.60 5.01
CA PRO A 93 -12.42 14.11 3.64
C PRO A 93 -12.28 15.64 3.61
N MET A 94 -11.48 16.15 2.69
CA MET A 94 -11.31 17.59 2.47
C MET A 94 -12.29 18.10 1.41
N THR A 95 -12.84 19.30 1.64
CA THR A 95 -13.63 20.00 0.63
C THR A 95 -12.72 20.61 -0.45
N ALA A 96 -13.32 21.01 -1.56
CA ALA A 96 -12.65 21.79 -2.62
C ALA A 96 -11.86 22.97 -2.05
N ASP A 97 -12.53 23.80 -1.25
CA ASP A 97 -11.94 25.00 -0.66
C ASP A 97 -10.76 24.66 0.28
N MET A 98 -10.88 23.59 1.08
CA MET A 98 -9.78 23.12 1.93
C MET A 98 -8.57 22.65 1.12
N ILE A 99 -8.80 22.00 -0.02
CA ILE A 99 -7.72 21.58 -0.91
C ILE A 99 -7.03 22.80 -1.52
N GLU A 100 -7.81 23.81 -1.93
CA GLU A 100 -7.27 25.05 -2.50
C GLU A 100 -6.51 25.89 -1.46
N ASP A 101 -6.97 25.91 -0.21
CA ASP A 101 -6.27 26.59 0.89
C ASP A 101 -4.89 25.97 1.16
N VAL A 102 -4.77 24.65 1.04
CA VAL A 102 -3.52 23.92 1.33
C VAL A 102 -2.59 23.85 0.11
N TYR A 103 -3.14 23.58 -1.08
CA TYR A 103 -2.37 23.29 -2.30
C TYR A 103 -2.47 24.38 -3.38
N GLY A 104 -3.20 25.46 -3.11
CA GLY A 104 -3.45 26.56 -4.04
C GLY A 104 -4.63 26.30 -4.98
N GLU A 105 -5.13 27.36 -5.62
CA GLU A 105 -6.31 27.34 -6.52
C GLU A 105 -6.22 26.30 -7.65
N LYS A 106 -4.99 26.00 -8.12
CA LYS A 106 -4.78 25.02 -9.19
C LYS A 106 -4.84 23.57 -8.72
N ARG A 107 -4.86 23.32 -7.40
CA ARG A 107 -4.83 21.99 -6.78
C ARG A 107 -3.68 21.12 -7.31
N GLU A 108 -2.57 21.75 -7.67
CA GLU A 108 -1.37 21.07 -8.15
C GLU A 108 -0.53 20.64 -6.94
N TRP A 109 -0.25 19.33 -6.83
CA TRP A 109 0.64 18.87 -5.78
C TRP A 109 2.10 19.20 -6.10
N LYS A 110 2.76 19.97 -5.23
CA LYS A 110 4.10 20.55 -5.45
C LYS A 110 5.19 19.54 -5.81
N HIS A 111 5.08 18.30 -5.30
CA HIS A 111 6.07 17.25 -5.52
C HIS A 111 5.87 16.47 -6.82
N PHE A 112 4.73 16.63 -7.50
CA PHE A 112 4.39 15.82 -8.67
C PHE A 112 5.45 15.91 -9.79
N LYS A 113 5.94 17.12 -10.07
CA LYS A 113 6.97 17.36 -11.10
C LYS A 113 8.36 16.83 -10.72
N THR A 114 8.56 16.50 -9.44
CA THR A 114 9.84 15.98 -8.92
C THR A 114 9.84 14.45 -8.85
N ILE A 115 8.73 13.79 -9.21
CA ILE A 115 8.67 12.34 -9.35
C ILE A 115 9.50 11.95 -10.57
N ASN A 116 10.80 11.68 -10.38
CA ASN A 116 11.73 11.30 -11.44
C ASN A 116 11.53 9.85 -11.90
N GLY A 117 10.32 9.48 -12.32
CA GLY A 117 9.95 8.15 -12.86
C GLY A 117 10.10 6.97 -11.90
N THR A 118 10.76 7.19 -10.76
CA THR A 118 10.91 6.28 -9.64
C THR A 118 9.95 6.81 -8.59
N TYR A 119 8.93 6.02 -8.22
CA TYR A 119 8.03 6.31 -7.10
C TYR A 119 8.79 6.18 -5.78
N ALA A 120 9.82 7.01 -5.62
CA ALA A 120 10.81 6.90 -4.58
C ALA A 120 10.24 7.41 -3.27
N ARG A 121 10.43 6.61 -2.22
CA ARG A 121 10.17 6.93 -0.82
C ARG A 121 10.97 8.18 -0.46
N SER A 122 10.29 9.32 -0.35
CA SER A 122 10.88 10.56 0.12
C SER A 122 10.52 10.72 1.60
N ALA A 123 11.35 11.41 2.37
CA ALA A 123 10.97 11.83 3.73
C ALA A 123 9.73 12.76 3.74
N LYS A 124 9.27 13.21 2.56
CA LYS A 124 8.14 14.11 2.37
C LYS A 124 6.85 13.44 1.92
N TYR A 125 6.93 12.26 1.29
CA TYR A 125 5.75 11.59 0.75
C TYR A 125 5.95 10.10 0.51
N TYR A 126 4.84 9.36 0.47
CA TYR A 126 4.79 7.94 0.20
C TYR A 126 3.70 7.57 -0.82
N PHE A 127 3.96 6.59 -1.67
CA PHE A 127 3.00 6.05 -2.63
C PHE A 127 2.55 4.65 -2.22
N TYR A 128 1.23 4.47 -2.10
CA TYR A 128 0.64 3.16 -1.88
C TYR A 128 0.28 2.51 -3.22
N ASP A 129 1.25 1.81 -3.82
CA ASP A 129 1.13 1.21 -5.15
C ASP A 129 0.99 -0.32 -5.15
N ASN A 130 1.10 -0.96 -3.99
CA ASN A 130 1.01 -2.41 -3.81
C ASN A 130 0.07 -2.74 -2.64
N TYR A 131 -0.31 -4.00 -2.51
CA TYR A 131 -1.26 -4.43 -1.47
C TYR A 131 -0.57 -4.82 -0.14
N PHE A 132 0.76 -4.86 -0.10
CA PHE A 132 1.55 -5.26 1.06
C PHE A 132 1.69 -4.15 2.11
N ASP A 133 1.64 -2.90 1.66
CA ASP A 133 1.73 -1.71 2.51
C ASP A 133 0.46 -0.84 2.49
N LEU A 134 -0.46 -1.07 1.55
CA LEU A 134 -1.73 -0.34 1.46
C LEU A 134 -2.52 -0.27 2.78
N PRO A 135 -2.59 -1.33 3.61
CA PRO A 135 -3.28 -1.25 4.91
C PRO A 135 -2.66 -0.21 5.85
N ALA A 136 -1.37 0.10 5.70
CA ALA A 136 -0.73 1.17 6.45
C ALA A 136 -1.27 2.55 6.09
N ALA A 137 -1.96 2.74 4.96
CA ALA A 137 -2.58 4.02 4.61
C ALA A 137 -3.65 4.42 5.63
N LEU A 138 -4.57 3.50 5.93
CA LEU A 138 -5.59 3.72 6.97
C LEU A 138 -4.94 3.90 8.35
N LEU A 139 -3.93 3.11 8.67
CA LEU A 139 -3.20 3.23 9.93
C LEU A 139 -2.57 4.63 10.09
N CYS A 140 -1.89 5.11 9.06
CA CYS A 140 -1.29 6.45 9.01
C CYS A 140 -2.37 7.54 9.13
N ALA A 141 -3.52 7.35 8.49
CA ALA A 141 -4.64 8.28 8.57
C ALA A 141 -5.18 8.42 10.01
N LYS A 142 -5.38 7.31 10.72
CA LYS A 142 -5.79 7.31 12.13
C LYS A 142 -4.73 7.90 13.05
N VAL A 143 -3.44 7.70 12.73
CA VAL A 143 -2.34 8.34 13.46
C VAL A 143 -2.38 9.85 13.30
N VAL A 144 -2.57 10.37 12.07
CA VAL A 144 -2.74 11.81 11.83
C VAL A 144 -3.90 12.37 12.66
N ASP A 145 -5.08 11.73 12.62
CA ASP A 145 -6.24 12.19 13.41
C ASP A 145 -5.94 12.22 14.91
N SER A 146 -5.21 11.23 15.44
CA SER A 146 -4.83 11.19 16.85
C SER A 146 -3.84 12.30 17.23
N LEU A 147 -2.87 12.60 16.36
CA LEU A 147 -1.85 13.63 16.58
C LEU A 147 -2.45 15.04 16.52
N ASP A 148 -3.38 15.28 15.60
CA ASP A 148 -4.12 16.54 15.47
C ASP A 148 -4.88 16.91 16.75
N LEU A 149 -5.42 15.90 17.45
CA LEU A 149 -6.14 16.09 18.71
C LEU A 149 -5.22 16.44 19.88
N THR A 150 -3.95 16.02 19.83
CA THR A 150 -3.03 16.13 20.98
C THR A 150 -2.05 17.27 20.88
N ASP A 151 -1.48 17.55 19.70
CA ASP A 151 -0.21 18.29 19.65
C ASP A 151 -0.33 19.71 19.08
N GLY A 152 -1.36 20.05 18.30
CA GLY A 152 -1.50 21.39 17.70
C GLY A 152 -0.34 21.84 16.77
N GLN A 153 0.79 21.13 16.78
CA GLN A 153 1.94 21.29 15.90
C GLN A 153 1.87 20.26 14.76
N LYS A 154 1.92 20.77 13.53
CA LYS A 154 1.69 20.05 12.28
C LYS A 154 2.84 19.15 11.80
N LYS A 155 3.77 18.73 12.67
CA LYS A 155 4.94 17.97 12.21
C LYS A 155 4.72 16.47 12.38
N TYR A 156 4.45 15.80 11.27
CA TYR A 156 4.24 14.34 11.23
C TYR A 156 5.57 13.58 11.10
N ASP A 157 6.15 13.15 12.22
CA ASP A 157 7.38 12.31 12.29
C ASP A 157 7.07 10.82 12.59
N PHE A 158 5.83 10.38 12.34
CA PHE A 158 5.43 8.99 12.61
C PHE A 158 5.89 8.00 11.52
N TRP A 159 6.30 8.50 10.34
CA TRP A 159 6.60 7.66 9.18
C TRP A 159 7.74 6.66 9.43
N LYS A 160 8.76 7.06 10.21
CA LYS A 160 9.86 6.16 10.60
C LYS A 160 9.38 4.96 11.42
N ASP A 161 8.34 5.14 12.22
CA ASP A 161 7.76 4.07 13.04
C ASP A 161 6.91 3.14 12.18
N VAL A 162 6.17 3.70 11.21
CA VAL A 162 5.42 2.91 10.22
C VAL A 162 6.36 2.07 9.37
N ILE A 163 7.47 2.62 8.89
CA ILE A 163 8.52 1.84 8.21
C ILE A 163 9.05 0.73 9.13
N SER A 164 9.30 1.03 10.41
CA SER A 164 9.77 0.03 11.37
C SER A 164 8.76 -1.11 11.53
N ALA A 165 7.46 -0.81 11.51
CA ALA A 165 6.38 -1.81 11.57
C ALA A 165 6.33 -2.68 10.31
N ILE A 166 6.42 -2.06 9.12
CA ILE A 166 6.49 -2.76 7.84
C ILE A 166 7.71 -3.68 7.80
N GLU A 167 8.89 -3.18 8.14
CA GLU A 167 10.12 -3.98 8.20
C GLU A 167 10.04 -5.11 9.23
N HIS A 168 9.37 -4.89 10.36
CA HIS A 168 9.16 -5.92 11.36
C HIS A 168 8.31 -7.07 10.83
N ASN A 169 7.17 -6.76 10.19
CA ASN A 169 6.25 -7.74 9.64
C ASN A 169 6.90 -8.63 8.57
N TYR A 170 7.78 -8.07 7.74
CA TYR A 170 8.44 -8.82 6.66
C TYR A 170 9.81 -9.41 7.05
N LYS A 171 10.23 -9.30 8.32
CA LYS A 171 11.42 -10.01 8.82
C LYS A 171 11.08 -11.47 9.11
N THR A 172 11.92 -12.38 8.63
CA THR A 172 11.84 -13.84 8.87
C THR A 172 11.75 -14.22 10.36
N THR A 173 12.19 -13.37 11.28
CA THR A 173 12.10 -13.57 12.73
C THR A 173 10.72 -13.31 13.32
N ALA A 174 9.86 -12.50 12.69
CA ALA A 174 8.48 -12.31 13.13
C ALA A 174 7.67 -13.62 13.03
N PHE A 175 8.13 -14.57 12.21
CA PHE A 175 7.45 -15.85 11.96
C PHE A 175 7.98 -17.02 12.80
N LYS A 176 8.91 -16.79 13.74
CA LYS A 176 9.56 -17.89 14.50
C LYS A 176 8.70 -18.47 15.64
N GLY A 177 7.59 -17.82 16.03
CA GLY A 177 6.72 -18.24 17.15
C GLY A 177 5.43 -18.96 16.76
N ASP A 178 4.88 -18.72 15.57
CA ASP A 178 3.58 -19.24 15.14
C ASP A 178 3.69 -20.55 14.35
N ARG A 179 4.08 -21.64 15.02
CA ARG A 179 4.01 -22.98 14.43
C ARG A 179 2.65 -23.66 14.59
N GLU A 180 1.77 -23.17 15.46
CA GLU A 180 0.49 -23.82 15.77
C GLU A 180 -0.76 -23.04 15.30
N SER A 181 -0.65 -21.74 15.08
CA SER A 181 -1.69 -20.93 14.44
C SER A 181 -1.24 -20.59 13.03
N GLY A 182 -1.72 -21.32 12.04
CA GLY A 182 -1.35 -21.17 10.63
C GLY A 182 -1.72 -19.81 10.03
N CYS A 183 -1.04 -18.74 10.42
CA CYS A 183 -0.98 -17.46 9.70
C CYS A 183 0.05 -17.56 8.57
N VAL A 184 -0.13 -18.59 7.76
CA VAL A 184 0.50 -18.70 6.46
C VAL A 184 -0.53 -18.11 5.51
N ILE A 185 -0.40 -16.82 5.17
CA ILE A 185 -1.13 -16.28 4.03
C ILE A 185 -0.55 -16.94 2.78
N PHE A 186 -1.01 -18.15 2.48
CA PHE A 186 -0.95 -18.76 1.17
C PHE A 186 -2.29 -19.46 0.96
N ILE A 187 -3.30 -18.67 0.59
CA ILE A 187 -4.51 -19.23 -0.05
C ILE A 187 -4.20 -19.29 -1.53
N LEU A 188 -3.35 -20.24 -1.93
CA LEU A 188 -3.20 -20.58 -3.33
C LEU A 188 -4.52 -21.18 -3.82
N ASN A 189 -5.18 -20.51 -4.75
CA ASN A 189 -6.27 -21.12 -5.51
C ASN A 189 -5.65 -22.22 -6.38
N ARG A 190 -5.72 -23.47 -5.91
CA ARG A 190 -5.05 -24.66 -6.44
C ARG A 190 -5.36 -24.98 -7.91
N SER A 191 -6.34 -24.32 -8.54
CA SER A 191 -6.88 -24.70 -9.84
C SER A 191 -6.35 -23.91 -11.03
N LEU A 192 -5.81 -22.69 -10.84
CA LEU A 192 -5.42 -21.81 -11.98
C LEU A 192 -3.93 -21.90 -12.34
N VAL A 193 -3.04 -22.01 -11.35
CA VAL A 193 -1.59 -22.07 -11.58
C VAL A 193 -1.19 -23.31 -12.41
N PRO A 194 -1.72 -24.53 -12.14
CA PRO A 194 -1.38 -25.68 -12.97
C PRO A 194 -1.91 -25.55 -14.41
N ALA A 195 -3.03 -24.87 -14.62
CA ALA A 195 -3.65 -24.73 -15.93
C ALA A 195 -2.87 -23.79 -16.86
N VAL A 196 -2.37 -22.66 -16.33
CA VAL A 196 -1.52 -21.73 -17.09
C VAL A 196 -0.17 -22.37 -17.43
N LEU A 197 0.46 -23.03 -16.45
CA LEU A 197 1.71 -23.75 -16.65
C LEU A 197 1.55 -24.91 -17.65
N ALA A 198 0.44 -25.65 -17.60
CA ALA A 198 0.17 -26.76 -18.51
C ALA A 198 -0.18 -26.32 -19.94
N SER A 199 -0.85 -25.17 -20.12
CA SER A 199 -1.19 -24.67 -21.45
C SER A 199 0.01 -24.12 -22.23
N GLU A 200 0.99 -23.55 -21.53
CA GLU A 200 2.23 -23.02 -22.13
C GLU A 200 3.17 -24.15 -22.57
N ASP A 201 3.19 -25.26 -21.81
CA ASP A 201 3.98 -26.46 -22.13
C ASP A 201 3.54 -27.13 -23.46
N HIS A 202 2.27 -26.94 -23.86
CA HIS A 202 1.71 -27.47 -25.11
C HIS A 202 1.92 -26.55 -26.33
N ALA A 203 2.28 -25.28 -26.12
CA ALA A 203 2.39 -24.28 -27.19
C ALA A 203 3.80 -24.19 -27.84
N GLY A 204 4.72 -25.08 -27.46
CA GLY A 204 6.09 -25.11 -27.95
C GLY A 204 7.04 -24.51 -26.92
N HIS A 205 7.82 -25.38 -26.27
CA HIS A 205 8.97 -25.12 -25.36
C HIS A 205 9.21 -23.64 -25.02
N LYS A 206 8.47 -23.10 -24.04
CA LYS A 206 8.86 -21.88 -23.34
C LYS A 206 9.15 -22.21 -21.91
N ASP A 207 10.34 -21.81 -21.43
CA ASP A 207 10.68 -21.99 -20.02
C ASP A 207 9.87 -21.00 -19.18
N VAL A 208 9.13 -21.51 -18.21
CA VAL A 208 8.39 -20.67 -17.24
C VAL A 208 9.20 -20.57 -15.95
N THR A 209 9.50 -19.34 -15.55
CA THR A 209 10.28 -19.06 -14.33
C THR A 209 9.52 -18.11 -13.41
N LEU A 210 9.57 -18.38 -12.10
CA LEU A 210 9.09 -17.49 -11.04
C LEU A 210 10.16 -16.42 -10.77
N LEU A 211 9.75 -15.16 -10.81
CA LEU A 211 10.62 -14.00 -10.51
C LEU A 211 10.44 -13.53 -9.06
#